data_AF-A0A062BUC0-F1
#
_entry.id   AF-A0A062BUC0-F1
#
_cell.length_a   1.000
_cell.length_b   1.000
_cell.length_c   1.000
_cell.angle_alpha   90.00
_cell.angle_beta   90.00
_cell.angle_gamma   90.00
#
_symmetry.space_group_name_H-M   'P 1'
#
loop_
_entity.id
_entity.type
_entity.pdbx_description
1 polymer ?
#
loop_
_entity_poly.entity_id
_entity_poly.type
_entity_poly.pdbx_seq_one_letter_code
_entity_poly.pdbx_strand_id
1 'polypeptide(L)'
;MEFDVVIVGAGPAGLSAAIRIRQLAIENNLPDLSVCVVEKGSEVGAHILSGAVLEPRAMNELFPDWKELGAPLNVPVTEDRTFFLLSDTTSKEAPHWMVPKTMHNDGNYVISLGNIVRWLGAKAEELEVSIFPGFAASEILYHE
;
A
#
# COMPACT_ATOMS: atom_id res chain seq x y z
N MET A 1 11.03 14.12 20.33
CA MET A 1 11.90 13.54 19.29
C MET A 1 11.79 14.45 18.09
N GLU A 2 12.90 14.72 17.42
CA GLU A 2 12.93 15.55 16.22
C GLU A 2 13.08 14.64 14.99
N PHE A 3 12.32 14.92 13.95
CA PHE A 3 12.36 14.24 12.67
C PHE A 3 12.19 15.26 11.55
N ASP A 4 12.83 15.05 10.41
CA ASP A 4 12.69 15.93 9.24
C ASP A 4 11.32 15.74 8.57
N VAL A 5 10.83 14.50 8.55
CA VAL A 5 9.51 14.15 8.01
C VAL A 5 8.77 13.24 8.98
N VAL A 6 7.53 13.62 9.31
CA VAL A 6 6.60 12.79 10.07
C VAL A 6 5.41 12.45 9.19
N ILE A 7 5.11 11.15 9.04
CA ILE A 7 4.01 10.60 8.26
C ILE A 7 3.01 9.95 9.23
N VAL A 8 1.74 10.32 9.10
CA VAL A 8 0.66 9.76 9.92
C VAL A 8 -0.05 8.65 9.15
N GLY A 9 0.14 7.41 9.60
CA GLY A 9 -0.47 6.19 9.09
C GLY A 9 0.50 5.29 8.32
N ALA A 10 0.69 4.06 8.79
CA ALA A 10 1.47 3.03 8.11
C ALA A 10 0.60 2.20 7.14
N GLY A 11 -0.21 2.90 6.33
CA GLY A 11 -0.91 2.30 5.19
C GLY A 11 -0.04 2.24 3.93
N PRO A 12 -0.56 1.75 2.80
CA PRO A 12 0.21 1.66 1.57
C PRO A 12 0.75 3.03 1.14
N ALA A 13 -0.05 4.09 1.20
CA ALA A 13 0.37 5.44 0.84
C ALA A 13 1.47 5.99 1.75
N GLY A 14 1.30 5.88 3.08
CA GLY A 14 2.27 6.41 4.05
C GLY A 14 3.61 5.69 3.98
N LEU A 15 3.58 4.36 3.88
CA LEU A 15 4.81 3.57 3.72
C LEU A 15 5.47 3.82 2.37
N SER A 16 4.72 3.91 1.27
CA SER A 16 5.30 4.27 -0.03
C SER A 16 5.96 5.65 -0.02
N ALA A 17 5.35 6.64 0.64
CA ALA A 17 5.96 7.96 0.81
C ALA A 17 7.26 7.89 1.64
N ALA A 18 7.23 7.19 2.79
CA ALA A 18 8.39 7.06 3.66
C ALA A 18 9.57 6.39 2.94
N ILE A 19 9.29 5.28 2.23
CA ILE A 19 10.25 4.54 1.42
C ILE A 19 10.83 5.45 0.34
N ARG A 20 9.99 6.13 -0.45
CA ARG A 20 10.49 6.94 -1.56
C ARG A 20 11.32 8.12 -1.09
N ILE A 21 10.94 8.75 0.03
CA ILE A 21 11.74 9.83 0.63
C ILE A 21 13.12 9.31 1.04
N ARG A 22 13.21 8.13 1.67
CA ARG A 22 14.49 7.54 2.05
C ARG A 22 15.32 7.11 0.84
N GLN A 23 14.71 6.49 -0.18
CA GLN A 23 15.40 6.17 -1.43
C GLN A 23 16.01 7.44 -2.06
N LEU A 24 15.23 8.51 -2.19
CA LEU A 24 15.70 9.80 -2.71
C LEU A 24 16.80 10.42 -1.84
N ALA A 25 16.69 10.32 -0.52
CA ALA A 25 17.72 10.81 0.39
C ALA A 25 19.04 10.06 0.17
N ILE A 26 19.02 8.74 0.02
CA ILE A 26 20.20 7.92 -0.30
C ILE A 26 20.76 8.30 -1.67
N GLU A 27 19.92 8.39 -2.70
CA GLU A 27 20.32 8.78 -4.07
C GLU A 27 21.00 10.17 -4.10
N ASN A 28 20.60 11.09 -3.23
CA ASN A 28 21.11 12.46 -3.16
C ASN A 28 22.18 12.68 -2.07
N ASN A 29 22.71 11.62 -1.45
CA ASN A 29 23.70 11.70 -0.36
C ASN A 29 23.25 12.53 0.85
N LEU A 30 21.99 12.36 1.28
CA LEU A 30 21.40 12.95 2.48
C LEU A 30 21.08 11.85 3.51
N PRO A 31 22.08 11.09 4.02
CA PRO A 31 21.84 9.93 4.87
C PRO A 31 21.10 10.29 6.17
N ASP A 32 21.36 11.48 6.70
CA ASP A 32 20.83 11.98 7.98
C ASP A 32 19.35 12.39 7.92
N LEU A 33 18.72 12.41 6.73
CA LEU A 33 17.31 12.76 6.59
C LEU A 33 16.43 11.71 7.29
N SER A 34 15.85 12.12 8.39
CA SER A 34 15.10 11.28 9.31
C SER A 34 13.60 11.25 8.97
N VAL A 35 13.05 10.05 8.83
CA VAL A 35 11.64 9.82 8.51
C VAL A 35 10.99 8.99 9.60
N CYS A 36 9.87 9.47 10.13
CA CYS A 36 9.05 8.81 11.13
C CYS A 36 7.67 8.50 10.56
N VAL A 37 7.17 7.29 10.83
CA VAL A 37 5.79 6.88 10.54
C VAL A 37 5.12 6.51 11.85
N VAL A 38 4.02 7.17 12.18
CA VAL A 38 3.18 6.82 13.35
C VAL A 38 1.94 6.06 12.90
N GLU A 39 1.62 4.94 13.54
CA GLU A 39 0.48 4.10 13.20
C GLU A 39 -0.37 3.79 14.45
N LYS A 40 -1.69 3.92 14.32
CA LYS A 40 -2.64 3.67 15.40
C LYS A 40 -2.75 2.17 15.74
N GLY A 41 -2.67 1.30 14.74
CA GLY A 41 -2.72 -0.15 14.91
C GLY A 41 -1.58 -0.66 15.79
N SER A 42 -1.85 -1.72 16.56
CA SER A 42 -0.85 -2.36 17.44
C SER A 42 0.34 -2.95 16.68
N GLU A 43 0.18 -3.19 15.38
CA GLU A 43 1.21 -3.58 14.43
C GLU A 43 0.89 -2.96 13.05
N VAL A 44 1.91 -2.86 12.18
CA VAL A 44 1.72 -2.46 10.79
C VAL A 44 0.77 -3.44 10.10
N GLY A 45 -0.29 -2.92 9.49
CA GLY A 45 -1.30 -3.73 8.83
C GLY A 45 -2.50 -4.13 9.70
N ALA A 46 -2.47 -3.93 11.03
CA ALA A 46 -3.55 -4.36 11.94
C ALA A 46 -4.93 -3.77 11.58
N HIS A 47 -4.96 -2.55 11.06
CA HIS A 47 -6.19 -1.86 10.66
C HIS A 47 -6.44 -1.86 9.15
N ILE A 48 -5.63 -2.58 8.37
CA ILE A 48 -5.81 -2.66 6.93
C ILE A 48 -6.93 -3.67 6.62
N LEU A 49 -7.98 -3.18 5.95
CA LEU A 49 -9.09 -3.99 5.47
C LEU A 49 -9.34 -3.67 3.99
N SER A 50 -9.20 -4.67 3.13
CA SER A 50 -9.54 -4.55 1.71
C SER A 50 -9.68 -5.94 1.07
N GLY A 51 -10.59 -6.08 0.10
CA GLY A 51 -10.67 -7.25 -0.79
C GLY A 51 -9.77 -7.13 -2.03
N ALA A 52 -8.65 -6.39 -1.89
CA ALA A 52 -7.96 -5.70 -2.97
C ALA A 52 -7.62 -6.55 -4.22
N VAL A 53 -7.90 -5.93 -5.37
CA VAL A 53 -7.23 -6.21 -6.65
C VAL A 53 -6.27 -5.05 -6.90
N LEU A 54 -4.99 -5.35 -7.07
CA LEU A 54 -3.92 -4.37 -7.17
C LEU A 54 -3.44 -4.24 -8.62
N GLU A 55 -3.46 -3.02 -9.14
CA GLU A 55 -2.73 -2.65 -10.36
C GLU A 55 -1.26 -2.39 -10.01
N PRO A 56 -0.29 -3.06 -10.66
CA PRO A 56 1.08 -3.15 -10.17
C PRO A 56 1.96 -1.93 -10.49
N ARG A 57 1.48 -0.89 -11.19
CA ARG A 57 2.34 0.20 -11.68
C ARG A 57 3.06 0.95 -10.59
N ALA A 58 2.35 1.31 -9.52
CA ALA A 58 2.97 1.99 -8.38
C ALA A 58 4.01 1.10 -7.68
N MET A 59 3.79 -0.21 -7.65
CA MET A 59 4.78 -1.15 -7.13
C MET A 59 6.00 -1.26 -8.06
N ASN A 60 5.79 -1.31 -9.38
CA ASN A 60 6.87 -1.31 -10.37
C ASN A 60 7.71 -0.03 -10.31
N GLU A 61 7.11 1.11 -9.96
CA GLU A 61 7.82 2.37 -9.79
C GLU A 61 8.62 2.41 -8.48
N LEU A 62 8.02 1.96 -7.37
CA LEU A 62 8.65 2.02 -6.05
C LEU A 62 9.73 0.94 -5.85
N PHE A 63 9.49 -0.25 -6.39
CA PHE A 63 10.37 -1.43 -6.34
C PHE A 63 10.31 -2.18 -7.68
N PRO A 64 11.08 -1.80 -8.70
CA PRO A 64 11.06 -2.46 -10.00
C PRO A 64 11.30 -3.98 -9.97
N ASP A 65 12.00 -4.45 -8.93
CA ASP A 65 12.40 -5.83 -8.64
C ASP A 65 11.58 -6.46 -7.49
N TRP A 66 10.35 -5.99 -7.26
CA TRP A 66 9.49 -6.47 -6.16
C TRP A 66 9.26 -8.00 -6.17
N LYS A 67 9.34 -8.65 -7.35
CA LYS A 67 9.16 -10.11 -7.48
C LYS A 67 10.33 -10.84 -6.84
N GLU A 68 11.55 -10.41 -7.15
CA GLU A 68 12.80 -10.94 -6.64
C GLU A 68 12.94 -10.66 -5.14
N LEU A 69 12.44 -9.51 -4.69
CA LEU A 69 12.37 -9.11 -3.28
C LEU A 69 11.25 -9.82 -2.48
N GLY A 70 10.48 -10.70 -3.13
CA GLY A 70 9.48 -11.55 -2.47
C GLY A 70 8.21 -10.82 -2.02
N ALA A 71 7.80 -9.74 -2.71
CA ALA A 71 6.55 -9.07 -2.39
C ALA A 71 5.34 -10.02 -2.58
N PRO A 72 4.32 -9.98 -1.70
CA PRO A 72 3.25 -10.97 -1.68
C PRO A 72 2.16 -10.76 -2.76
N LEU A 73 2.55 -10.58 -4.01
CA LEU A 73 1.68 -10.47 -5.19
C LEU A 73 1.74 -11.76 -6.02
N ASN A 74 1.19 -12.85 -5.47
CA ASN A 74 1.38 -14.20 -6.02
C ASN A 74 0.22 -14.70 -6.90
N VAL A 75 -0.93 -14.00 -6.89
CA VAL A 75 -2.17 -14.47 -7.53
C VAL A 75 -2.56 -13.51 -8.65
N PRO A 76 -2.12 -13.72 -9.90
CA PRO A 76 -2.57 -12.91 -11.03
C PRO A 76 -4.06 -13.12 -11.27
N VAL A 77 -4.78 -12.07 -11.67
CA VAL A 77 -6.18 -12.18 -12.07
C VAL A 77 -6.26 -12.93 -13.40
N THR A 78 -7.12 -13.95 -13.46
CA THR A 78 -7.30 -14.78 -14.66
C THR A 78 -8.62 -14.51 -15.37
N GLU A 79 -9.63 -13.98 -14.66
CA GLU A 79 -10.97 -13.76 -15.18
C GLU A 79 -11.67 -12.66 -14.37
N ASP A 80 -12.43 -11.81 -15.07
CA ASP A 80 -13.35 -10.84 -14.49
C ASP A 80 -14.80 -11.21 -14.84
N ARG A 81 -15.66 -11.32 -13.83
CA ARG A 81 -17.09 -11.56 -14.01
C ARG A 81 -17.89 -10.55 -13.24
N THR A 82 -18.74 -9.81 -13.95
CA THR A 82 -19.62 -8.79 -13.35
C THR A 82 -21.07 -9.25 -13.48
N PHE A 83 -21.82 -9.21 -12.38
CA PHE A 83 -23.21 -9.65 -12.36
C PHE A 83 -24.15 -8.52 -11.95
N PHE A 84 -25.26 -8.38 -12.67
CA PHE A 84 -26.43 -7.67 -12.19
C PHE A 84 -27.25 -8.60 -11.30
N LEU A 85 -27.49 -8.20 -10.06
CA LEU A 85 -28.38 -8.91 -9.15
C LEU A 85 -29.80 -8.38 -9.36
N LEU A 86 -30.67 -9.18 -9.97
CA LEU A 86 -32.00 -8.76 -10.41
C LEU A 86 -33.08 -9.10 -9.39
N SER A 87 -32.87 -10.14 -8.59
CA SER A 87 -33.70 -10.52 -7.44
C SER A 87 -32.87 -11.25 -6.37
N ASP A 88 -33.53 -11.75 -5.33
CA ASP A 88 -32.96 -12.64 -4.30
C ASP A 88 -32.46 -13.98 -4.84
N THR A 89 -32.92 -14.38 -6.02
CA THR A 89 -32.73 -15.70 -6.63
C THR A 89 -32.20 -15.63 -8.05
N THR A 90 -32.15 -14.44 -8.66
CA THR A 90 -31.79 -14.24 -10.07
C THR A 90 -30.68 -13.22 -10.21
N SER A 91 -29.63 -13.60 -10.93
CA SER A 91 -28.58 -12.70 -11.41
C SER A 91 -28.35 -12.91 -12.90
N LYS A 92 -27.77 -11.90 -13.56
CA LYS A 92 -27.37 -11.97 -14.96
C LYS A 92 -25.96 -11.43 -15.13
N GLU A 93 -25.10 -12.22 -15.76
CA GLU A 93 -23.74 -11.80 -16.11
C GLU A 93 -23.79 -10.69 -17.16
N ALA A 94 -23.05 -9.61 -16.90
CA ALA A 94 -22.85 -8.51 -17.82
C ALA A 94 -21.90 -8.95 -18.94
N PRO A 95 -22.23 -8.72 -20.22
CA PRO A 95 -21.27 -8.93 -21.31
C PRO A 95 -20.01 -8.09 -21.10
N HIS A 96 -18.83 -8.67 -21.31
CA HIS A 96 -17.54 -8.02 -21.03
C HIS A 96 -17.40 -6.61 -21.68
N TRP A 97 -17.85 -6.42 -22.92
CA TRP A 97 -17.78 -5.13 -23.60
C TRP A 97 -18.64 -4.01 -22.97
N MET A 98 -19.61 -4.37 -22.14
CA MET A 98 -20.48 -3.44 -21.42
C MET A 98 -19.89 -3.05 -20.05
N VAL A 99 -18.94 -3.83 -19.54
CA VAL A 99 -18.28 -3.56 -18.26
C VAL A 99 -17.35 -2.34 -18.43
N PRO A 100 -17.36 -1.37 -17.50
CA PRO A 100 -16.43 -0.25 -17.54
C PRO A 100 -14.97 -0.72 -17.57
N LYS A 101 -14.14 -0.09 -18.40
CA LYS A 101 -12.71 -0.43 -18.51
C LYS A 101 -11.96 -0.39 -17.17
N THR A 102 -12.40 0.44 -16.23
CA THR A 102 -11.81 0.54 -14.88
C THR A 102 -12.04 -0.69 -14.02
N MET A 103 -12.92 -1.60 -14.44
CA MET A 103 -13.19 -2.88 -13.77
C MET A 103 -12.51 -4.07 -14.47
N HIS A 104 -11.73 -3.82 -15.52
CA HIS A 104 -10.93 -4.85 -16.18
C HIS A 104 -9.59 -4.96 -15.45
N ASN A 105 -9.22 -6.18 -15.09
CA ASN A 105 -8.10 -6.48 -14.22
C ASN A 105 -6.98 -7.26 -14.93
N ASP A 106 -6.90 -7.16 -16.26
CA ASP A 106 -5.80 -7.71 -17.05
C ASP A 106 -4.45 -7.18 -16.52
N GLY A 107 -3.61 -8.10 -16.03
CA GLY A 107 -2.30 -7.76 -15.45
C GLY A 107 -2.31 -7.35 -13.98
N ASN A 108 -3.47 -7.35 -13.32
CA ASN A 108 -3.60 -7.07 -11.90
C ASN A 108 -3.46 -8.35 -11.05
N TYR A 109 -3.38 -8.17 -9.73
CA TYR A 109 -3.21 -9.25 -8.75
C TYR A 109 -4.29 -9.21 -7.68
N VAL A 110 -4.83 -10.38 -7.33
CA VAL A 110 -5.64 -10.55 -6.11
C VAL A 110 -4.69 -10.65 -4.93
N ILE A 111 -4.86 -9.80 -3.91
CA ILE A 111 -3.90 -9.68 -2.81
C ILE A 111 -4.57 -9.60 -1.44
N SER A 112 -3.80 -9.89 -0.40
CA SER A 112 -4.06 -9.37 0.94
C SER A 112 -3.32 -8.04 1.10
N LEU A 113 -4.06 -6.93 1.12
CA LEU A 113 -3.43 -5.61 1.31
C LEU A 113 -2.70 -5.51 2.64
N GLY A 114 -3.19 -6.18 3.69
CA GLY A 114 -2.48 -6.26 4.97
C GLY A 114 -1.10 -6.90 4.85
N ASN A 115 -0.95 -7.95 4.03
CA ASN A 115 0.35 -8.59 3.79
C ASN A 115 1.28 -7.69 2.96
N ILE A 116 0.75 -6.96 1.98
CA ILE A 116 1.52 -5.97 1.22
C ILE A 116 2.03 -4.87 2.15
N VAL A 117 1.17 -4.35 3.02
CA VAL A 117 1.54 -3.28 3.97
C VAL A 117 2.56 -3.78 4.99
N ARG A 118 2.46 -5.01 5.49
CA ARG A 118 3.52 -5.61 6.33
C ARG A 118 4.85 -5.73 5.60
N TRP A 119 4.83 -6.17 4.34
CA TRP A 119 6.03 -6.26 3.52
C TRP A 119 6.64 -4.87 3.26
N LEU A 120 5.83 -3.86 2.94
CA LEU A 120 6.27 -2.47 2.82
C LEU A 120 6.83 -1.93 4.14
N GLY A 121 6.27 -2.32 5.29
CA GLY A 121 6.77 -1.99 6.61
C GLY A 121 8.21 -2.49 6.80
N ALA A 122 8.46 -3.76 6.51
CA ALA A 122 9.82 -4.32 6.56
C ALA A 122 10.78 -3.60 5.59
N LYS A 123 10.32 -3.26 4.37
CA LYS A 123 11.14 -2.48 3.41
C LYS A 123 11.42 -1.06 3.86
N ALA A 124 10.50 -0.42 4.56
CA ALA A 124 10.71 0.88 5.15
C ALA A 124 11.73 0.81 6.29
N GLU A 125 11.65 -0.21 7.15
CA GLU A 125 12.63 -0.44 8.23
C GLU A 125 14.04 -0.73 7.68
N GLU A 126 14.15 -1.51 6.58
CA GLU A 126 15.42 -1.74 5.86
C GLU A 126 16.06 -0.42 5.36
N LEU A 127 15.26 0.62 5.14
CA LEU A 127 15.69 1.97 4.74
C LEU A 127 15.82 2.94 5.92
N GLU A 128 15.86 2.41 7.14
CA GLU A 128 16.00 3.15 8.40
C GLU A 128 14.84 4.12 8.69
N VAL A 129 13.65 3.86 8.14
CA VAL A 129 12.43 4.56 8.54
C VAL A 129 12.06 4.12 9.96
N SER A 130 11.84 5.08 10.86
CA SER A 130 11.35 4.79 12.21
C SER A 130 9.83 4.60 12.19
N ILE A 131 9.35 3.38 12.43
CA ILE A 131 7.92 3.07 12.45
C ILE A 131 7.45 2.84 13.89
N PHE A 132 6.41 3.56 14.30
CA PHE A 132 5.84 3.51 15.64
C PHE A 132 4.38 3.03 15.61
N PRO A 133 4.13 1.71 15.66
CA PRO A 133 2.79 1.17 15.85
C PRO A 133 2.29 1.40 17.29
N GLY A 134 0.97 1.51 17.45
CA GLY A 134 0.31 1.83 18.71
C GLY A 134 0.28 3.32 19.06
N PHE A 135 0.76 4.20 18.17
CA PHE A 135 0.81 5.65 18.35
C PHE A 135 -0.19 6.34 17.44
N ALA A 136 -1.36 6.66 17.98
CA ALA A 136 -2.35 7.46 17.28
C ALA A 136 -1.96 8.95 17.33
N ALA A 137 -1.72 9.56 16.17
CA ALA A 137 -1.64 11.02 16.08
C ALA A 137 -3.03 11.62 16.38
N SER A 138 -3.13 12.36 17.48
CA SER A 138 -4.40 12.92 17.98
C SER A 138 -4.58 14.41 17.71
N GLU A 139 -3.48 15.14 17.49
CA GLU A 139 -3.46 16.59 17.39
C GLU A 139 -2.39 17.06 16.40
N ILE A 140 -2.68 18.16 15.70
CA ILE A 140 -1.72 18.85 14.83
C ILE A 140 -1.05 19.94 15.65
N LEU A 141 0.28 19.97 15.62
CA LEU A 141 1.07 21.00 16.29
C LEU A 141 1.44 22.12 15.31
N TYR A 142 1.36 23.36 15.77
CA TYR A 142 1.73 24.56 15.02
C TYR A 142 2.91 25.25 15.72
N HIS A 143 3.75 25.93 14.95
CA HIS A 143 4.71 26.86 15.53
C HIS A 143 3.97 28.06 16.15
N GLU A 144 4.60 28.67 17.16
CA GLU A 144 4.15 29.94 17.72
C GLU A 144 4.24 31.10 16.71
#